data_AF-A0A520AI63-F1
#
_entry.id   AF-A0A520AI63-F1
#
_cell.length_a   1.000
_cell.length_b   1.000
_cell.length_c   1.000
_cell.angle_alpha   90.00
_cell.angle_beta   90.00
_cell.angle_gamma   90.00
#
_symmetry.space_group_name_H-M   'P 1'
#
loop_
_entity.id
_entity.type
_entity.pdbx_description
1 polymer ?
#
loop_
_entity_poly.entity_id
_entity_poly.type
_entity_poly.pdbx_seq_one_letter_code
_entity_poly.pdbx_strand_id
1 'polypeptide(L)'
;MRNEGGFIEEQRPGERGLTHLIEHLVFVSPTINAPNDLHHLTKIGLPLTFPAPSAGTTSWRETNYFVSTKTTRTADLDTLLRLFREVATDLTFRSDAVDDQRADVMREMAGRKPGNVIYADYIADVAPGSPTDVIDGQNSDDVPTASVETIRALYRRLYRPENMMVVIVGNVDPTTAKALITQR
;
A
#
# COMPACT_ATOMS: atom_id res chain seq x y z
N MET A 1 -1.60 7.67 5.71
CA MET A 1 -2.90 6.98 5.54
C MET A 1 -2.71 5.53 5.93
N ARG A 2 -3.56 5.01 6.80
CA ARG A 2 -3.65 3.59 7.18
C ARG A 2 -4.85 2.99 6.47
N ASN A 3 -4.67 1.80 5.90
CA ASN A 3 -5.72 0.94 5.36
C ASN A 3 -5.69 -0.38 6.14
N GLU A 4 -6.83 -0.82 6.66
CA GLU A 4 -6.98 -2.09 7.38
C GLU A 4 -6.96 -3.33 6.45
N GLY A 5 -6.48 -3.18 5.22
CA GLY A 5 -6.15 -4.26 4.31
C GLY A 5 -4.71 -4.74 4.47
N GLY A 6 -4.47 -5.81 5.21
CA GLY A 6 -3.19 -6.53 5.27
C GLY A 6 -3.30 -7.98 4.76
N PHE A 7 -2.24 -8.77 4.91
CA PHE A 7 -2.19 -10.17 4.43
C PHE A 7 -3.33 -11.06 4.95
N ILE A 8 -3.94 -10.73 6.11
CA ILE A 8 -5.09 -11.49 6.66
C ILE A 8 -6.37 -11.38 5.81
N GLU A 9 -6.46 -10.35 4.97
CA GLU A 9 -7.63 -10.08 4.12
C GLU A 9 -7.59 -10.82 2.76
N GLU A 10 -6.47 -11.46 2.45
CA GLU A 10 -6.21 -12.23 1.22
C GLU A 10 -6.82 -13.64 1.31
N GLN A 11 -8.14 -13.70 1.43
CA GLN A 11 -8.87 -14.93 1.76
C GLN A 11 -9.27 -15.75 0.54
N ARG A 12 -9.20 -15.18 -0.68
CA ARG A 12 -9.61 -15.88 -1.90
C ARG A 12 -8.40 -16.54 -2.58
N PRO A 13 -8.60 -17.66 -3.30
CA PRO A 13 -7.54 -18.26 -4.10
C PRO A 13 -6.94 -17.25 -5.09
N GLY A 14 -5.62 -17.20 -5.20
CA GLY A 14 -4.93 -16.28 -6.10
C GLY A 14 -4.69 -14.88 -5.54
N GLU A 15 -5.05 -14.60 -4.27
CA GLU A 15 -4.86 -13.28 -3.65
C GLU A 15 -3.62 -13.18 -2.75
N ARG A 16 -2.92 -14.29 -2.47
CA ARG A 16 -1.86 -14.27 -1.46
C ARG A 16 -0.67 -13.44 -1.92
N GLY A 17 -0.22 -12.51 -1.09
CA GLY A 17 0.85 -11.56 -1.39
C GLY A 17 0.42 -10.31 -2.15
N LEU A 18 -0.84 -10.21 -2.58
CA LEU A 18 -1.28 -9.11 -3.45
C LEU A 18 -1.49 -7.78 -2.70
N THR A 19 -1.71 -7.77 -1.39
CA THR A 19 -1.77 -6.51 -0.61
C THR A 19 -0.44 -5.76 -0.67
N HIS A 20 0.66 -6.49 -0.55
CA HIS A 20 2.02 -5.96 -0.71
C HIS A 20 2.30 -5.51 -2.14
N LEU A 21 1.87 -6.27 -3.15
CA LEU A 21 1.98 -5.84 -4.54
C LEU A 21 1.19 -4.54 -4.80
N ILE A 22 -0.01 -4.41 -4.25
CA ILE A 22 -0.81 -3.18 -4.37
C ILE A 22 -0.06 -2.00 -3.74
N GLU A 23 0.58 -2.18 -2.59
CA GLU A 23 1.39 -1.15 -1.95
C GLU A 23 2.51 -0.62 -2.83
N HIS A 24 3.25 -1.51 -3.49
CA HIS A 24 4.25 -1.13 -4.50
C HIS A 24 3.63 -0.36 -5.68
N LEU A 25 2.49 -0.86 -6.18
CA LEU A 25 1.79 -0.25 -7.32
C LEU A 25 1.31 1.16 -7.01
N VAL A 26 1.06 1.53 -5.75
CA VAL A 26 0.75 2.92 -5.40
C VAL A 26 1.85 3.89 -5.83
N PHE A 27 3.11 3.49 -5.78
CA PHE A 27 4.22 4.37 -6.14
C PHE A 27 4.61 4.31 -7.62
N VAL A 28 4.15 3.26 -8.31
CA VAL A 28 4.48 2.96 -9.71
C VAL A 28 3.21 2.48 -10.44
N SER A 29 2.19 3.33 -10.51
CA SER A 29 0.99 3.08 -11.32
C SER A 29 0.39 4.42 -11.76
N PRO A 30 -0.16 4.50 -12.99
CA PRO A 30 -0.94 5.66 -13.35
C PRO A 30 -2.23 5.69 -12.52
N THR A 31 -2.67 6.90 -12.20
CA THR A 31 -4.01 7.15 -11.65
C THR A 31 -4.95 7.60 -12.76
N ILE A 32 -6.25 7.65 -12.49
CA ILE A 32 -7.24 8.25 -13.41
C ILE A 32 -6.84 9.69 -13.78
N ASN A 33 -6.28 10.45 -12.83
CA ASN A 33 -5.89 11.85 -13.04
C ASN A 33 -4.50 11.99 -13.70
N ALA A 34 -3.67 10.95 -13.65
CA ALA A 34 -2.35 10.91 -14.26
C ALA A 34 -2.13 9.64 -15.12
N PRO A 35 -2.93 9.43 -16.19
CA PRO A 35 -2.96 8.17 -16.94
C PRO A 35 -1.65 7.85 -17.66
N ASN A 36 -0.82 8.87 -17.91
CA ASN A 36 0.43 8.78 -18.65
C ASN A 36 1.69 8.93 -17.78
N ASP A 37 1.55 9.04 -16.45
CA ASP A 37 2.69 9.19 -15.54
C ASP A 37 2.66 8.12 -14.43
N LEU A 38 3.50 7.10 -14.61
CA LEU A 38 3.64 5.99 -13.64
C LEU A 38 4.15 6.45 -12.27
N HIS A 39 4.85 7.58 -12.22
CA HIS A 39 5.54 8.05 -11.03
C HIS A 39 4.95 9.37 -10.51
N HIS A 40 3.73 9.72 -10.91
CA HIS A 40 3.11 10.98 -10.51
C HIS A 40 3.07 11.15 -8.98
N LEU A 41 2.76 10.05 -8.28
CA LEU A 41 2.66 10.02 -6.82
C LEU A 41 4.01 10.20 -6.10
N THR A 42 5.15 10.05 -6.80
CA THR A 42 6.49 10.25 -6.23
C THR A 42 7.13 11.59 -6.62
N LYS A 43 6.57 12.30 -7.61
CA LYS A 43 7.10 13.57 -8.17
C LYS A 43 6.47 14.83 -7.56
N ILE A 44 5.98 14.75 -6.33
CA ILE A 44 5.14 15.78 -5.69
C ILE A 44 5.81 17.17 -5.60
N GLY A 45 7.11 17.30 -5.92
CA GLY A 45 7.85 18.58 -5.93
C GLY A 45 8.07 19.16 -4.52
N LEU A 46 7.55 18.49 -3.50
CA LEU A 46 7.75 18.80 -2.09
C LEU A 46 9.05 18.14 -1.60
N PRO A 47 9.80 18.81 -0.72
CA PRO A 47 10.93 18.17 -0.05
C PRO A 47 10.39 17.15 0.95
N LEU A 48 10.33 15.88 0.53
CA LEU A 48 9.88 14.76 1.35
C LEU A 48 11.03 14.22 2.19
N THR A 49 10.75 13.82 3.42
CA THR A 49 11.72 13.18 4.33
C THR A 49 11.89 11.68 4.02
N PHE A 50 10.84 11.03 3.51
CA PHE A 50 10.84 9.62 3.10
C PHE A 50 10.43 9.53 1.62
N PRO A 51 11.35 9.20 0.70
CA PRO A 51 10.98 8.90 -0.67
C PRO A 51 10.44 7.47 -0.79
N ALA A 52 9.67 7.21 -1.84
CA ALA A 52 9.33 5.84 -2.22
C ALA A 52 10.60 5.01 -2.52
N PRO A 53 10.58 3.68 -2.29
CA PRO A 53 9.47 2.90 -1.75
C PRO A 53 9.36 2.95 -0.22
N SER A 54 10.29 3.59 0.50
CA SER A 54 10.28 3.69 1.99
C SER A 54 9.11 4.47 2.60
N ALA A 55 8.17 4.90 1.76
CA ALA A 55 6.96 5.62 2.11
C ALA A 55 5.73 4.70 2.25
N GLY A 56 5.90 3.38 2.11
CA GLY A 56 4.84 2.38 2.28
C GLY A 56 5.28 1.22 3.18
N THR A 57 4.32 0.57 3.83
CA THR A 57 4.52 -0.73 4.48
C THR A 57 3.26 -1.58 4.42
N THR A 58 3.44 -2.89 4.20
CA THR A 58 2.36 -3.88 4.33
C THR A 58 2.68 -4.84 5.47
N SER A 59 1.71 -5.06 6.34
CA SER A 59 1.78 -5.98 7.48
C SER A 59 0.61 -6.95 7.47
N TRP A 60 0.49 -7.76 8.52
CA TRP A 60 -0.60 -8.72 8.65
C TRP A 60 -1.99 -8.09 8.62
N ARG A 61 -2.14 -6.91 9.24
CA ARG A 61 -3.44 -6.27 9.48
C ARG A 61 -3.66 -4.99 8.69
N GLU A 62 -2.59 -4.40 8.16
CA GLU A 62 -2.68 -3.07 7.59
C GLU A 62 -1.64 -2.83 6.51
N THR A 63 -2.02 -2.00 5.56
CA THR A 63 -1.15 -1.34 4.59
C THR A 63 -1.11 0.15 4.90
N ASN A 64 0.07 0.71 5.08
CA ASN A 64 0.26 2.10 5.46
C ASN A 64 1.04 2.87 4.40
N TYR A 65 0.65 4.13 4.21
CA TYR A 65 1.32 5.09 3.35
C TYR A 65 1.69 6.34 4.15
N PHE A 66 2.95 6.73 4.09
CA PHE A 66 3.52 7.80 4.90
C PHE A 66 4.03 8.93 4.00
N VAL A 67 3.74 10.16 4.40
CA VAL A 67 4.38 11.33 3.81
C VAL A 67 4.80 12.26 4.94
N SER A 68 6.04 12.71 4.88
CA SER A 68 6.60 13.71 5.81
C SER A 68 7.30 14.79 5.00
N THR A 69 7.06 16.04 5.36
CA THR A 69 7.64 17.21 4.70
C THR A 69 7.77 18.36 5.70
N LYS A 70 8.57 19.38 5.37
CA LYS A 70 8.81 20.56 6.22
C LYS A 70 7.85 21.72 5.97
N THR A 71 6.93 21.60 5.01
CA THR A 71 5.98 22.67 4.69
C THR A 71 4.90 22.83 5.76
N THR A 72 4.43 24.05 5.92
CA THR A 72 3.25 24.42 6.72
C THR A 72 2.16 25.07 5.87
N ARG A 73 2.33 25.12 4.54
CA ARG A 73 1.38 25.76 3.63
C ARG A 73 0.14 24.87 3.47
N THR A 74 -1.03 25.46 3.64
CA THR A 74 -2.33 24.78 3.42
C THR A 74 -2.45 24.19 2.02
N ALA A 75 -1.92 24.85 0.99
CA ALA A 75 -1.93 24.35 -0.39
C ALA A 75 -1.11 23.06 -0.59
N ASP A 76 -0.03 22.88 0.19
CA ASP A 76 0.77 21.66 0.12
C ASP A 76 0.06 20.52 0.84
N LEU A 77 -0.55 20.79 1.99
CA LEU A 77 -1.42 19.82 2.67
C LEU A 77 -2.58 19.38 1.76
N ASP A 78 -3.21 20.33 1.06
CA ASP A 78 -4.25 20.08 0.07
C ASP A 78 -3.79 19.12 -1.05
N THR A 79 -2.55 19.31 -1.52
CA THR A 79 -1.91 18.45 -2.52
C THR A 79 -1.68 17.05 -1.96
N LEU A 80 -1.11 16.94 -0.76
CA LEU A 80 -0.85 15.64 -0.12
C LEU A 80 -2.12 14.83 0.14
N LEU A 81 -3.19 15.48 0.61
CA LEU A 81 -4.48 14.84 0.82
C LEU A 81 -5.11 14.38 -0.50
N ARG A 82 -4.89 15.12 -1.59
CA ARG A 82 -5.34 14.71 -2.94
C ARG A 82 -4.63 13.44 -3.38
N LEU A 83 -3.33 13.33 -3.14
CA LEU A 83 -2.58 12.12 -3.48
C LEU A 83 -3.09 10.91 -2.70
N PHE A 84 -3.32 11.04 -1.39
CA PHE A 84 -3.93 9.94 -0.61
C PHE A 84 -5.32 9.56 -1.11
N ARG A 85 -6.13 10.51 -1.57
CA ARG A 85 -7.40 10.21 -2.24
C ARG A 85 -7.18 9.39 -3.51
N GLU A 86 -6.21 9.77 -4.36
CA GLU A 86 -5.91 9.01 -5.58
C GLU A 86 -5.42 7.59 -5.26
N VAL A 87 -4.61 7.40 -4.21
CA VAL A 87 -4.26 6.06 -3.71
C VAL A 87 -5.51 5.27 -3.33
N ALA A 88 -6.47 5.92 -2.67
CA ALA A 88 -7.69 5.29 -2.20
C ALA A 88 -8.69 4.93 -3.31
N THR A 89 -8.74 5.68 -4.42
CA THR A 89 -9.84 5.52 -5.39
C THR A 89 -9.42 5.34 -6.85
N ASP A 90 -8.22 5.78 -7.25
CA ASP A 90 -7.95 6.11 -8.66
C ASP A 90 -6.84 5.24 -9.30
N LEU A 91 -6.35 4.19 -8.65
CA LEU A 91 -5.33 3.31 -9.23
C LEU A 91 -5.87 2.52 -10.44
N THR A 92 -5.16 2.59 -11.56
CA THR A 92 -5.62 1.98 -12.83
C THR A 92 -5.19 0.53 -13.02
N PHE A 93 -4.09 0.11 -12.37
CA PHE A 93 -3.47 -1.21 -12.55
C PHE A 93 -3.10 -1.49 -14.01
N ARG A 94 -2.41 -0.55 -14.65
CA ARG A 94 -1.90 -0.73 -16.02
C ARG A 94 -0.93 -1.92 -16.04
N SER A 95 -1.00 -2.75 -17.08
CA SER A 95 -0.29 -4.04 -17.11
C SER A 95 1.23 -3.90 -17.02
N ASP A 96 1.80 -2.89 -17.66
CA ASP A 96 3.25 -2.61 -17.61
C ASP A 96 3.73 -2.27 -16.19
N ALA A 97 2.96 -1.48 -15.45
CA ALA A 97 3.21 -1.19 -14.04
C ALA A 97 3.12 -2.44 -13.16
N VAL A 98 2.11 -3.29 -13.40
CA VAL A 98 1.93 -4.56 -12.68
C VAL A 98 3.10 -5.51 -12.94
N ASP A 99 3.50 -5.66 -14.19
CA ASP A 99 4.59 -6.56 -14.58
C ASP A 99 5.94 -6.11 -14.02
N ASP A 100 6.21 -4.79 -14.03
CA ASP A 100 7.40 -4.20 -13.42
C ASP A 100 7.45 -4.45 -11.90
N GLN A 101 6.37 -4.11 -11.19
CA GLN A 101 6.36 -4.21 -9.73
C GLN A 101 6.30 -5.65 -9.21
N ARG A 102 5.78 -6.61 -9.99
CA ARG A 102 5.91 -8.03 -9.67
C ARG A 102 7.38 -8.43 -9.53
N ALA A 103 8.23 -8.01 -10.46
CA ALA A 103 9.64 -8.38 -10.42
C ALA A 103 10.33 -7.84 -9.17
N ASP A 104 9.97 -6.64 -8.74
CA ASP A 104 10.53 -5.99 -7.54
C ASP A 104 10.07 -6.69 -6.26
N VAL A 105 8.76 -6.90 -6.13
CA VAL A 105 8.15 -7.60 -4.98
C VAL A 105 8.70 -9.01 -4.86
N MET A 106 8.85 -9.75 -5.95
CA MET A 106 9.40 -11.11 -5.92
C MET A 106 10.84 -11.15 -5.44
N ARG A 107 11.68 -10.16 -5.80
CA ARG A 107 13.06 -10.07 -5.28
C ARG A 107 13.08 -9.78 -3.79
N GLU A 108 12.19 -8.91 -3.32
CA GLU A 108 12.06 -8.61 -1.90
C GLU A 108 11.58 -9.81 -1.09
N MET A 109 10.54 -10.51 -1.57
CA MET A 109 10.03 -11.73 -0.96
C MET A 109 11.12 -12.80 -0.86
N ALA A 110 11.92 -13.00 -1.93
CA ALA A 110 13.04 -13.94 -1.91
C ALA A 110 14.08 -13.59 -0.84
N GLY A 111 14.38 -12.30 -0.64
CA GLY A 111 15.28 -11.84 0.42
C GLY A 111 14.73 -12.01 1.83
N ARG A 112 13.41 -11.86 2.02
CA ARG A 112 12.72 -12.00 3.31
C ARG A 112 12.39 -13.45 3.67
N LYS A 113 12.29 -14.35 2.67
CA LYS A 113 11.84 -15.75 2.84
C LYS A 113 12.56 -16.51 3.95
N PRO A 114 13.90 -16.47 4.11
CA PRO A 114 14.55 -17.17 5.20
C PRO A 114 14.08 -16.70 6.59
N GLY A 115 13.87 -15.39 6.77
CA GLY A 115 13.36 -14.83 8.01
C GLY A 115 11.90 -15.22 8.27
N ASN A 116 11.09 -15.23 7.21
CA ASN A 116 9.68 -15.68 7.29
C ASN A 116 9.58 -17.15 7.71
N VAL A 117 10.43 -18.03 7.17
CA VAL A 117 10.49 -19.46 7.56
C VAL A 117 10.86 -19.61 9.03
N ILE A 118 11.94 -18.94 9.48
CA ILE A 118 12.36 -18.97 10.90
C ILE A 118 11.23 -18.50 11.81
N TYR A 119 10.52 -17.44 11.41
CA TYR A 119 9.42 -16.90 12.21
C TYR A 119 8.20 -17.83 12.23
N ALA A 120 7.86 -18.47 11.11
CA ALA A 120 6.80 -19.47 11.05
C ALA A 120 7.10 -20.67 11.96
N ASP A 121 8.33 -21.20 11.90
CA ASP A 121 8.78 -22.30 12.76
C ASP A 121 8.70 -21.92 14.24
N TYR A 122 9.17 -20.72 14.60
CA TYR A 122 9.09 -20.21 15.97
C TYR A 122 7.64 -20.13 16.46
N ILE A 123 6.71 -19.60 15.65
CA ILE A 123 5.29 -19.52 16.01
C ILE A 123 4.67 -20.91 16.18
N ALA A 124 5.01 -21.86 15.30
CA ALA A 124 4.54 -23.24 15.39
C ALA A 124 4.98 -23.91 16.70
N ASP A 125 6.20 -23.61 17.17
CA ASP A 125 6.75 -24.14 18.43
C ASP A 125 6.11 -23.51 19.68
N VAL A 126 5.97 -22.18 19.72
CA VAL A 126 5.51 -21.47 20.93
C VAL A 126 4.00 -21.35 21.04
N ALA A 127 3.27 -21.46 19.92
CA ALA A 127 1.81 -21.38 19.87
C ALA A 127 1.22 -22.42 18.90
N PRO A 128 1.33 -23.73 19.22
CA PRO A 128 0.85 -24.80 18.34
C PRO A 128 -0.62 -24.63 17.95
N GLY A 129 -0.92 -24.80 16.65
CA GLY A 129 -2.27 -24.60 16.10
C GLY A 129 -2.60 -23.16 15.70
N SER A 130 -1.69 -22.21 15.92
CA SER A 130 -1.83 -20.86 15.35
C SER A 130 -1.71 -20.90 13.82
N PRO A 131 -2.56 -20.17 13.08
CA PRO A 131 -2.47 -20.11 11.63
C PRO A 131 -1.20 -19.35 11.20
N THR A 132 -0.33 -20.01 10.44
CA THR A 132 0.87 -19.43 9.82
C THR A 132 0.68 -19.10 8.34
N ASP A 133 -0.53 -19.28 7.81
CA ASP A 133 -0.88 -19.02 6.40
C ASP A 133 -0.62 -17.57 5.99
N VAL A 134 -0.74 -16.63 6.93
CA VAL A 134 -0.40 -15.21 6.74
C VAL A 134 1.11 -15.01 6.53
N ILE A 135 1.95 -15.87 7.13
CA ILE A 135 3.41 -15.86 6.92
C ILE A 135 3.76 -16.46 5.57
N ASP A 136 3.07 -17.54 5.17
CA ASP A 136 3.24 -18.17 3.87
C ASP A 136 2.79 -17.24 2.73
N GLY A 137 1.71 -16.49 2.93
CA GLY A 137 1.21 -15.48 1.98
C GLY A 137 2.24 -14.41 1.62
N GLN A 138 3.17 -14.09 2.53
CA GLN A 138 4.28 -13.16 2.28
C GLN A 138 5.33 -13.73 1.30
N ASN A 139 5.26 -15.01 0.95
CA ASN A 139 6.15 -15.67 0.01
C ASN A 139 5.37 -16.39 -1.12
N SER A 140 4.15 -15.95 -1.40
CA SER A 140 3.20 -16.59 -2.31
C SER A 140 3.63 -16.60 -3.79
N ASP A 141 3.33 -17.71 -4.46
CA ASP A 141 3.47 -17.86 -5.92
C ASP A 141 2.29 -17.24 -6.71
N ASP A 142 1.29 -16.67 -6.02
CA ASP A 142 0.19 -15.94 -6.65
C ASP A 142 0.68 -14.58 -7.21
N VAL A 143 1.65 -13.91 -6.57
CA VAL A 143 2.17 -12.60 -7.00
C VAL A 143 2.58 -12.57 -8.48
N PRO A 144 3.40 -13.50 -9.01
CA PRO A 144 3.80 -13.48 -10.42
C PRO A 144 2.68 -13.87 -11.39
N THR A 145 1.57 -14.47 -10.93
CA THR A 145 0.57 -15.10 -11.81
C THR A 145 -0.83 -14.51 -11.71
N ALA A 146 -1.18 -13.81 -10.63
CA ALA A 146 -2.53 -13.29 -10.38
C ALA A 146 -2.96 -12.29 -11.45
N SER A 147 -4.14 -12.44 -12.04
CA SER A 147 -4.62 -11.51 -13.07
C SER A 147 -4.78 -10.09 -12.55
N VAL A 148 -4.71 -9.11 -13.45
CA VAL A 148 -4.98 -7.70 -13.13
C VAL A 148 -6.39 -7.54 -12.56
N GLU A 149 -7.35 -8.35 -13.00
CA GLU A 149 -8.70 -8.41 -12.48
C GLU A 149 -8.74 -8.84 -11.01
N THR A 150 -7.94 -9.84 -10.61
CA THR A 150 -7.82 -10.28 -9.22
C THR A 150 -7.22 -9.19 -8.35
N ILE A 151 -6.13 -8.56 -8.80
CA ILE A 151 -5.48 -7.44 -8.09
C ILE A 151 -6.49 -6.30 -7.90
N ARG A 152 -7.19 -5.92 -8.96
CA ARG A 152 -8.20 -4.84 -8.94
C ARG A 152 -9.39 -5.19 -8.05
N ALA A 153 -9.82 -6.45 -8.03
CA ALA A 153 -10.91 -6.91 -7.17
C ALA A 153 -10.53 -6.84 -5.69
N LEU A 154 -9.30 -7.23 -5.34
CA LEU A 154 -8.76 -7.09 -3.99
C LEU A 154 -8.66 -5.61 -3.60
N TYR A 155 -8.08 -4.77 -4.46
CA TYR A 155 -8.01 -3.32 -4.24
C TYR A 155 -9.39 -2.72 -3.94
N ARG A 156 -10.40 -2.97 -4.78
CA ARG A 156 -11.76 -2.44 -4.57
C ARG A 156 -12.42 -2.92 -3.28
N ARG A 157 -12.04 -4.11 -2.79
CA ARG A 157 -12.56 -4.67 -1.54
C ARG A 157 -11.92 -4.01 -0.32
N LEU A 158 -10.61 -3.77 -0.37
CA LEU A 158 -9.86 -3.25 0.77
C LEU A 158 -9.83 -1.72 0.84
N TYR A 159 -9.74 -1.05 -0.31
CA TYR A 159 -9.57 0.40 -0.39
C TYR A 159 -10.94 1.10 -0.35
N ARG A 160 -11.58 1.03 0.82
CA ARG A 160 -12.88 1.64 1.10
C ARG A 160 -12.77 2.61 2.29
N PRO A 161 -13.51 3.73 2.31
CA PRO A 161 -13.40 4.73 3.38
C PRO A 161 -13.56 4.16 4.79
N GLU A 162 -14.45 3.18 4.97
CA GLU A 162 -14.68 2.50 6.25
C GLU A 162 -13.46 1.72 6.78
N ASN A 163 -12.51 1.36 5.91
CA ASN A 163 -11.27 0.67 6.27
C ASN A 163 -10.07 1.62 6.39
N MET A 164 -10.28 2.94 6.27
CA MET A 164 -9.20 3.91 6.17
C MET A 164 -9.15 4.90 7.32
N MET A 165 -7.93 5.24 7.72
CA MET A 165 -7.65 6.30 8.69
C MET A 165 -6.56 7.23 8.16
N VAL A 166 -6.81 8.54 8.23
CA VAL A 166 -5.81 9.56 7.94
C VAL A 166 -5.34 10.18 9.26
N VAL A 167 -4.04 10.14 9.49
CA VAL A 167 -3.38 10.74 10.65
C VAL A 167 -2.52 11.89 10.15
N ILE A 168 -2.73 13.08 10.70
CA ILE A 168 -1.97 14.30 10.37
C ILE A 168 -1.33 14.80 11.66
N VAL A 169 0.00 14.93 11.65
CA VAL A 169 0.78 15.37 12.82
C VAL A 169 1.73 16.48 12.38
N GLY A 170 1.70 17.61 13.08
CA GLY A 170 2.59 18.74 12.81
C GLY A 170 1.96 20.09 13.16
N ASN A 171 2.57 21.16 12.64
CA ASN A 171 2.03 22.52 12.75
C ASN A 171 0.90 22.72 11.73
N VAL A 172 -0.30 22.24 12.06
CA VAL A 172 -1.49 22.29 11.21
C VAL A 172 -2.70 22.74 12.03
N ASP A 173 -3.53 23.62 11.47
CA ASP A 173 -4.82 23.97 12.06
C ASP A 173 -5.83 22.82 11.86
N PRO A 174 -6.40 22.23 12.93
CA PRO A 174 -7.32 21.10 12.81
C PRO A 174 -8.60 21.43 12.04
N THR A 175 -9.10 22.67 12.13
CA THR A 175 -10.33 23.09 11.44
C THR A 175 -10.12 23.11 9.94
N THR A 176 -9.01 23.70 9.49
CA THR A 176 -8.57 23.75 8.09
C THR A 176 -8.33 22.34 7.55
N ALA A 177 -7.58 21.51 8.28
CA ALA A 177 -7.31 20.13 7.86
C ALA A 177 -8.61 19.31 7.70
N LYS A 178 -9.52 19.41 8.67
CA LYS A 178 -10.82 18.74 8.60
C LYS A 178 -11.63 19.19 7.37
N ALA A 179 -11.68 20.50 7.11
CA ALA A 179 -12.37 21.03 5.94
C ALA A 179 -11.83 20.45 4.64
N LEU A 180 -10.49 20.40 4.48
CA LEU A 180 -9.83 19.83 3.30
C LEU A 180 -10.12 18.34 3.09
N ILE A 181 -10.27 17.56 4.18
CA ILE A 181 -10.63 16.14 4.14
C ILE A 181 -12.09 15.98 3.71
N THR A 182 -13.01 16.77 4.26
CA THR A 182 -14.46 16.62 4.01
C THR A 182 -14.94 17.14 2.65
N GLN A 183 -14.17 18.01 2.00
CA GLN A 183 -14.52 18.59 0.69
C GLN A 183 -14.22 17.66 -0.50
N ARG A 184 -13.66 16.47 -0.26
CA ARG A 184 -13.10 15.56 -1.26
C ARG A 184 -13.77 14.20 -1.24
#